data_AF-A0A9P9CPD8-F1
#
_entry.id   AF-A0A9P9CPD8-F1
#
_cell.length_a   1.000
_cell.length_b   1.000
_cell.length_c   1.000
_cell.angle_alpha   90.00
_cell.angle_beta   90.00
_cell.angle_gamma   90.00
#
_symmetry.space_group_name_H-M   'P 1'
#
loop_
_entity.id
_entity.type
_entity.pdbx_description
1 polymer ?
#
loop_
_entity_poly.entity_id
_entity_poly.type
_entity_poly.pdbx_seq_one_letter_code
_entity_poly.pdbx_strand_id
1 'polypeptide(L)'
;MSADDHRAELETYQAQLAQELTTLKTGLVELIELTQAAIAAEPAAKSSSSKRREEEASSSQHTFRPATSWYPGRIVSVGGAVEKRVYSVVQGTKRKLSKEEEEERERKKKRNEKKLEVRATKAKEQNEKQSSWQKFTKKAEKKGIVIAGSQGTSIFKTPENAHGKVGVTNSGKGMTAYSDRVKHKYNAEDAS
;
A
#
# COMPACT_ATOMS: atom_id res chain seq x y z
N MET A 1 -60.48 -7.30 -7.07
CA MET A 1 -59.41 -6.62 -6.31
C MET A 1 -59.89 -5.21 -6.06
N SER A 2 -60.14 -4.87 -4.80
CA SER A 2 -60.65 -3.57 -4.40
C SER A 2 -59.52 -2.53 -4.43
N ALA A 3 -59.85 -1.25 -4.59
CA ALA A 3 -58.84 -0.17 -4.56
C ALA A 3 -58.10 -0.11 -3.21
N ASP A 4 -58.77 -0.53 -2.13
CA ASP A 4 -58.19 -0.63 -0.80
C ASP A 4 -57.11 -1.72 -0.69
N ASP A 5 -57.24 -2.82 -1.42
CA ASP A 5 -56.26 -3.92 -1.42
C ASP A 5 -54.93 -3.45 -2.04
N HIS A 6 -55.00 -2.71 -3.16
CA HIS A 6 -53.81 -2.19 -3.83
C HIS A 6 -53.09 -1.12 -3.00
N ARG A 7 -53.84 -0.34 -2.21
CA ARG A 7 -53.24 0.62 -1.27
C ARG A 7 -52.48 -0.10 -0.16
N ALA A 8 -53.05 -1.17 0.39
CA ALA A 8 -52.38 -1.98 1.40
C ALA A 8 -51.10 -2.64 0.85
N GLU A 9 -51.12 -3.14 -0.39
CA GLU A 9 -49.92 -3.66 -1.05
C GLU A 9 -48.83 -2.58 -1.23
N LEU A 10 -49.20 -1.35 -1.60
CA LEU A 10 -48.23 -0.25 -1.69
C LEU A 10 -47.63 0.13 -0.34
N GLU A 11 -48.43 0.15 0.72
CA GLU A 11 -47.96 0.48 2.07
C GLU A 11 -47.00 -0.60 2.60
N THR A 12 -47.27 -1.89 2.34
CA THR A 12 -46.34 -2.97 2.70
C THR A 12 -45.03 -2.91 1.90
N TYR A 13 -45.09 -2.60 0.61
CA TYR A 13 -43.88 -2.40 -0.21
C TYR A 13 -43.04 -1.21 0.30
N GLN A 14 -43.68 -0.10 0.66
CA GLN A 14 -43.00 1.04 1.26
C GLN A 14 -42.37 0.71 2.62
N ALA A 15 -43.06 -0.07 3.46
CA ALA A 15 -42.54 -0.52 4.74
C ALA A 15 -41.30 -1.44 4.58
N GLN A 16 -41.34 -2.36 3.61
CA GLN A 16 -40.20 -3.23 3.28
C GLN A 16 -38.99 -2.41 2.81
N LEU A 17 -39.20 -1.46 1.88
CA LEU A 17 -38.15 -0.58 1.39
C LEU A 17 -37.54 0.26 2.53
N ALA A 18 -38.37 0.80 3.43
CA ALA A 18 -37.91 1.56 4.58
C ALA A 18 -37.04 0.69 5.50
N GLN A 19 -37.46 -0.55 5.76
CA GLN A 19 -36.70 -1.51 6.56
C GLN A 19 -35.34 -1.82 5.91
N GLU A 20 -35.29 -2.13 4.61
CA GLU A 20 -34.04 -2.35 3.89
C GLU A 20 -33.12 -1.13 3.95
N LEU A 21 -33.65 0.08 3.77
CA LEU A 21 -32.85 1.30 3.89
C LEU A 21 -32.27 1.48 5.29
N THR A 22 -32.99 1.09 6.35
CA THR A 22 -32.45 1.15 7.72
C THR A 22 -31.35 0.12 7.98
N THR A 23 -31.47 -1.10 7.46
CA THR A 23 -30.44 -2.13 7.60
C THR A 23 -29.17 -1.77 6.82
N LEU A 24 -29.31 -1.24 5.60
CA LEU A 24 -28.18 -0.73 4.82
C LEU A 24 -27.50 0.47 5.49
N LYS A 25 -28.28 1.42 6.03
CA LYS A 25 -27.73 2.58 6.74
C LYS A 25 -26.94 2.16 7.98
N THR A 26 -27.47 1.25 8.79
CA THR A 26 -26.80 0.75 10.00
C THR A 26 -25.52 -0.01 9.65
N GLY A 27 -25.55 -0.92 8.67
CA GLY A 27 -24.34 -1.64 8.24
C GLY A 27 -23.24 -0.72 7.67
N LEU A 28 -23.62 0.37 6.96
CA LEU A 28 -22.64 1.37 6.51
C LEU A 28 -22.00 2.12 7.68
N VAL A 29 -22.76 2.44 8.73
CA VAL A 29 -22.22 3.08 9.94
C VAL A 29 -21.23 2.15 10.64
N GLU A 30 -21.56 0.88 10.81
CA GLU A 30 -20.65 -0.11 11.41
C GLU A 30 -19.33 -0.22 10.63
N LEU A 31 -19.38 -0.26 9.30
CA LEU A 31 -18.18 -0.30 8.45
C LEU A 31 -17.32 0.96 8.59
N ILE A 32 -17.95 2.13 8.71
CA ILE A 32 -17.25 3.40 8.93
C ILE A 32 -16.54 3.37 10.29
N GLU A 33 -17.21 2.92 11.34
CA GLU A 33 -16.64 2.82 12.68
C GLU A 33 -15.45 1.84 12.73
N LEU A 34 -15.58 0.67 12.12
CA LEU A 34 -14.48 -0.29 12.01
C LEU A 34 -13.30 0.30 11.22
N THR A 35 -13.57 1.07 10.18
CA THR A 35 -12.52 1.74 9.38
C THR A 35 -11.82 2.82 10.21
N GLN A 36 -12.57 3.62 10.96
CA GLN A 36 -12.00 4.64 11.86
C GLN A 36 -11.17 4.00 12.98
N ALA A 37 -11.65 2.90 13.55
CA ALA A 37 -10.92 2.13 14.55
C ALA A 37 -9.62 1.54 13.98
N ALA A 38 -9.63 1.02 12.74
CA ALA A 38 -8.44 0.52 12.07
C ALA A 38 -7.40 1.64 11.80
N ILE A 39 -7.86 2.84 11.40
CA ILE A 39 -6.99 4.01 11.22
C ILE A 39 -6.38 4.45 12.55
N ALA A 40 -7.15 4.41 13.64
CA ALA A 40 -6.67 4.77 14.98
C ALA A 40 -5.73 3.71 15.58
N ALA A 41 -5.89 2.44 15.20
CA ALA A 41 -5.09 1.32 15.71
C ALA A 41 -3.78 1.09 14.94
N GLU A 42 -3.59 1.68 13.74
CA GLU A 42 -2.27 1.70 13.11
C GLU A 42 -1.32 2.62 13.90
N PRO A 43 -0.23 2.10 14.50
CA PRO A 43 0.82 2.96 15.02
C PRO A 43 1.45 3.65 13.80
N ALA A 44 1.53 4.99 13.85
CA ALA A 44 2.11 5.83 12.82
C ALA A 44 3.48 5.30 12.33
N ALA A 45 3.47 4.47 11.30
CA ALA A 45 4.63 4.11 10.53
C ALA A 45 5.00 5.35 9.72
N LYS A 46 5.88 6.17 10.30
CA LYS A 46 6.55 7.29 9.63
C LYS A 46 7.21 6.74 8.38
N SER A 47 6.57 6.89 7.23
CA SER A 47 7.20 6.67 5.95
C SER A 47 8.19 7.80 5.72
N SER A 48 9.45 7.51 6.03
CA SER A 48 10.61 8.25 5.58
C SER A 48 10.58 8.31 4.05
N SER A 49 10.25 9.47 3.49
CA SER A 49 10.53 9.73 2.09
C SER A 49 10.73 11.23 1.86
N SER A 50 11.99 11.54 1.57
CA SER A 50 12.40 12.56 0.61
C SER A 50 12.26 14.01 1.06
N LYS A 51 13.36 14.50 1.64
CA LYS A 51 13.77 15.91 1.65
C LYS A 51 13.74 16.42 0.20
N ARG A 52 12.63 17.05 -0.18
CA ARG A 52 12.49 17.79 -1.43
C ARG A 52 13.28 19.09 -1.27
N ARG A 53 14.24 19.26 -2.17
CA ARG A 53 15.00 20.48 -2.39
C ARG A 53 14.00 21.58 -2.78
N GLU A 54 13.90 22.61 -1.96
CA GLU A 54 13.23 23.86 -2.30
C GLU A 54 14.01 24.50 -3.46
N GLU A 55 13.45 24.41 -4.66
CA GLU A 55 13.72 25.41 -5.69
C GLU A 55 12.61 26.44 -5.62
N GLU A 56 13.02 27.70 -5.54
CA GLU A 56 12.14 28.86 -5.54
C GLU A 56 11.29 28.87 -6.80
N ALA A 57 10.04 28.41 -6.68
CA ALA A 57 8.99 28.78 -7.60
C ALA A 57 8.55 30.21 -7.24
N SER A 58 9.20 31.19 -7.89
CA SER A 58 8.77 32.58 -8.03
C SER A 58 7.25 32.70 -7.89
N SER A 59 6.77 33.25 -6.77
CA SER A 59 5.37 33.63 -6.63
C SER A 59 5.08 34.75 -7.61
N SER A 60 4.66 34.40 -8.83
CA SER A 60 4.13 35.35 -9.79
C SER A 60 2.83 35.88 -9.22
N GLN A 61 2.94 36.99 -8.48
CA GLN A 61 1.81 37.80 -8.05
C GLN A 61 1.14 38.32 -9.32
N HIS A 62 0.09 37.65 -9.78
CA HIS A 62 -0.70 38.14 -10.89
C HIS A 62 -1.53 39.33 -10.37
N THR A 63 -1.02 40.54 -10.57
CA THR A 63 -1.78 41.76 -10.28
C THR A 63 -3.01 41.77 -11.17
N PHE A 64 -4.19 41.62 -10.56
CA PHE A 64 -5.48 41.69 -11.24
C PHE A 64 -5.63 43.08 -11.87
N ARG A 65 -5.39 43.17 -13.19
CA ARG A 65 -5.73 44.37 -13.97
C ARG A 65 -7.25 44.34 -14.20
N PRO A 66 -7.98 45.43 -13.92
CA PRO A 66 -9.43 45.45 -14.13
C PRO A 66 -9.73 45.57 -15.62
N ALA A 67 -9.60 44.46 -16.35
CA ALA A 67 -10.26 44.31 -17.63
C ALA A 67 -11.71 43.90 -17.34
N THR A 68 -12.67 44.52 -18.04
CA THR A 68 -14.13 44.27 -17.93
C THR A 68 -14.57 42.88 -18.40
N SER A 69 -13.64 41.94 -18.53
CA SER A 69 -13.87 40.58 -18.97
C SER A 69 -14.21 39.67 -17.79
N TRP A 70 -15.40 39.05 -17.86
CA TRP A 70 -15.82 38.04 -16.89
C TRP A 70 -15.06 36.73 -17.08
N TYR A 71 -14.47 36.20 -16.00
CA TYR A 71 -13.76 34.92 -16.02
C TYR A 71 -14.50 33.86 -15.19
N PRO A 72 -14.72 32.64 -15.73
CA PRO A 72 -15.28 31.55 -14.95
C PRO A 72 -14.25 31.06 -13.93
N GLY A 73 -14.56 31.22 -12.64
CA GLY A 73 -13.76 30.70 -11.53
C GLY A 73 -14.61 29.85 -10.59
N ARG A 74 -13.98 28.89 -9.89
CA ARG A 74 -14.64 28.13 -8.82
C ARG A 74 -14.10 28.60 -7.48
N ILE A 75 -15.01 28.85 -6.53
CA ILE A 75 -14.66 29.14 -5.14
C ILE A 75 -14.12 27.86 -4.49
N VAL A 76 -12.94 27.94 -3.89
CA VAL A 76 -12.28 26.80 -3.23
C VAL A 76 -12.44 26.88 -1.72
N SER A 77 -12.40 28.09 -1.16
CA SER A 77 -12.74 28.34 0.23
C SER A 77 -13.42 29.69 0.41
N VAL A 78 -14.29 29.76 1.41
CA VAL A 78 -14.90 31.00 1.90
C VAL A 78 -14.38 31.19 3.33
N GLY A 79 -13.72 32.31 3.58
CA GLY A 79 -13.25 32.72 4.90
C GLY A 79 -13.69 34.13 5.25
N GLY A 80 -13.38 34.60 6.46
CA GLY A 80 -13.71 35.95 6.93
C GLY A 80 -15.06 36.07 7.63
N ALA A 81 -15.33 37.24 8.21
CA ALA A 81 -16.57 37.54 8.92
C ALA A 81 -17.75 37.69 7.94
N VAL A 82 -18.98 37.54 8.43
CA VAL A 82 -20.21 37.68 7.61
C VAL A 82 -20.24 39.01 6.85
N GLU A 83 -19.70 40.06 7.46
CA GLU A 83 -19.64 41.42 6.90
C GLU A 83 -18.49 41.64 5.89
N LYS A 84 -17.44 40.81 5.94
CA LYS A 84 -16.26 40.90 5.06
C LYS A 84 -15.79 39.51 4.67
N ARG A 85 -16.57 38.86 3.81
CA ARG A 85 -16.24 37.53 3.29
C ARG A 85 -15.11 37.62 2.29
N VAL A 86 -14.09 36.79 2.51
CA VAL A 86 -12.93 36.63 1.64
C VAL A 86 -13.07 35.29 0.91
N TYR A 87 -13.08 35.34 -0.42
CA TYR A 87 -13.21 34.17 -1.27
C TYR A 87 -11.85 33.84 -1.89
N SER A 88 -11.40 32.60 -1.75
CA SER A 88 -10.29 32.09 -2.57
C SER A 88 -10.88 31.48 -3.85
N VAL A 89 -10.47 32.01 -5.00
CA VAL A 89 -10.98 31.58 -6.30
C VAL A 89 -9.83 31.01 -7.13
N VAL A 90 -9.97 29.78 -7.58
CA VAL A 90 -9.06 29.18 -8.56
C VAL A 90 -9.67 29.36 -9.95
N GLN A 91 -8.94 30.04 -10.83
CA GLN A 91 -9.34 30.22 -12.21
C GLN A 91 -9.27 28.88 -12.94
N GLY A 92 -10.39 28.44 -13.50
CA GLY A 92 -10.43 27.20 -14.27
C GLY A 92 -9.77 27.42 -15.62
N THR A 93 -8.57 26.89 -15.82
CA THR A 93 -7.91 26.90 -17.14
C THR A 93 -8.60 25.93 -18.09
N LYS A 94 -9.76 26.32 -18.64
CA LYS A 94 -10.42 25.63 -19.75
C LYS A 94 -9.77 26.10 -21.06
N ARG A 95 -8.49 25.75 -21.28
CA ARG A 95 -7.91 25.81 -22.62
C ARG A 95 -8.40 24.58 -23.39
N LYS A 96 -8.92 24.77 -24.61
CA LYS A 96 -9.24 23.67 -25.50
C LYS A 96 -7.94 22.93 -25.83
N LEU A 97 -7.93 21.63 -25.56
CA LEU A 97 -6.83 20.70 -25.78
C LEU A 97 -6.44 20.71 -27.27
N SER A 98 -5.18 21.01 -27.62
CA SER A 98 -4.70 20.94 -29.00
C SER A 98 -4.31 19.50 -29.36
N LYS A 99 -4.33 19.19 -30.67
CA LYS A 99 -4.05 17.87 -31.27
C LYS A 99 -2.73 17.22 -30.80
N GLU A 100 -1.75 18.00 -30.35
CA GLU A 100 -0.49 17.51 -29.79
C GLU A 100 -0.62 16.88 -28.39
N GLU A 101 -1.60 17.31 -27.60
CA GLU A 101 -1.80 16.81 -26.23
C GLU A 101 -2.60 15.48 -26.23
N GLU A 102 -3.35 15.20 -27.29
CA GLU A 102 -3.98 13.89 -27.53
C GLU A 102 -2.92 12.82 -27.87
N GLU A 103 -1.95 13.12 -28.73
CA GLU A 103 -0.82 12.22 -29.01
C GLU A 103 0.06 11.99 -27.77
N GLU A 104 0.20 12.98 -26.89
CA GLU A 104 0.92 12.81 -25.63
C GLU A 104 0.14 11.95 -24.61
N ARG A 105 -1.19 12.05 -24.60
CA ARG A 105 -2.07 11.18 -23.79
C ARG A 105 -2.08 9.75 -24.31
N GLU A 106 -1.98 9.53 -25.62
CA GLU A 106 -1.82 8.20 -26.21
C GLU A 106 -0.46 7.57 -25.92
N ARG A 107 0.63 8.34 -25.98
CA ARG A 107 1.95 7.88 -25.52
C ARG A 107 1.95 7.54 -24.02
N LYS A 108 1.24 8.32 -23.20
CA LYS A 108 1.07 8.05 -21.76
C LYS A 108 0.22 6.79 -21.51
N LYS A 109 -0.85 6.55 -22.28
CA LYS A 109 -1.67 5.32 -22.21
C LYS A 109 -0.86 4.08 -22.59
N LYS A 110 -0.14 4.12 -23.72
CA LYS A 110 0.73 3.01 -24.19
C LYS A 110 1.87 2.69 -23.21
N ARG A 111 2.40 3.70 -22.51
CA ARG A 111 3.42 3.51 -21.46
C ARG A 111 2.82 2.88 -20.19
N ASN A 112 1.57 3.15 -19.87
CA ASN A 112 0.90 2.57 -18.70
C ASN A 112 0.46 1.12 -18.96
N GLU A 113 -0.02 0.82 -20.15
CA GLU A 113 -0.39 -0.54 -20.58
C GLU A 113 0.83 -1.47 -20.58
N LYS A 114 1.95 -1.05 -21.19
CA LYS A 114 3.21 -1.80 -21.15
C LYS A 114 3.74 -2.01 -19.73
N LYS A 115 3.46 -1.09 -18.79
CA LYS A 115 3.82 -1.25 -17.37
C LYS A 115 2.91 -2.26 -16.65
N LEU A 116 1.64 -2.35 -17.02
CA LEU A 116 0.71 -3.33 -16.46
C LEU A 116 1.05 -4.75 -16.93
N GLU A 117 1.42 -4.93 -18.18
CA GLU A 117 1.88 -6.22 -18.69
C GLU A 117 3.17 -6.69 -18.02
N VAL A 118 4.18 -5.82 -17.87
CA VAL A 118 5.42 -6.14 -17.15
C VAL A 118 5.16 -6.43 -15.66
N ARG A 119 4.17 -5.77 -15.05
CA ARG A 119 3.77 -6.07 -13.67
C ARG A 119 3.04 -7.41 -13.59
N ALA A 120 2.20 -7.74 -14.55
CA ALA A 120 1.48 -9.00 -14.62
C ALA A 120 2.43 -10.19 -14.87
N THR A 121 3.41 -10.06 -15.76
CA THR A 121 4.44 -11.10 -15.96
C THR A 121 5.28 -11.29 -14.70
N LYS A 122 5.73 -10.20 -14.07
CA LYS A 122 6.46 -10.25 -12.80
C LYS A 122 5.63 -10.87 -11.67
N ALA A 123 4.33 -10.62 -11.62
CA ALA A 123 3.43 -11.22 -10.63
C ALA A 123 3.26 -12.74 -10.86
N LYS A 124 3.14 -13.18 -12.12
CA LYS A 124 3.10 -14.62 -12.46
C LYS A 124 4.40 -15.32 -12.09
N GLU A 125 5.55 -14.73 -12.43
CA GLU A 125 6.86 -15.27 -12.04
C GLU A 125 7.05 -15.33 -10.52
N GLN A 126 6.54 -14.34 -9.78
CA GLN A 126 6.55 -14.37 -8.31
C GLN A 126 5.68 -15.51 -7.76
N ASN A 127 4.49 -15.72 -8.32
CA ASN A 127 3.61 -16.82 -7.91
C ASN A 127 4.21 -18.20 -8.23
N GLU A 128 4.85 -18.35 -9.38
CA GLU A 128 5.58 -19.57 -9.74
C GLU A 128 6.72 -19.84 -8.76
N LYS A 129 7.51 -18.83 -8.41
CA LYS A 129 8.58 -18.93 -7.39
C LYS A 129 8.02 -19.28 -6.01
N GLN A 130 6.92 -18.67 -5.59
CA GLN A 130 6.24 -19.02 -4.33
C GLN A 130 5.74 -20.47 -4.34
N SER A 131 5.10 -20.92 -5.43
CA SER A 131 4.64 -22.29 -5.55
C SER A 131 5.80 -23.30 -5.57
N SER A 132 6.91 -22.97 -6.21
CA SER A 132 8.14 -23.79 -6.20
C SER A 132 8.73 -23.86 -4.80
N TRP A 133 8.77 -22.73 -4.07
CA TRP A 133 9.24 -22.69 -2.69
C TRP A 133 8.32 -23.49 -1.74
N GLN A 134 7.00 -23.39 -1.91
CA GLN A 134 6.04 -24.23 -1.17
C GLN A 134 6.17 -25.72 -1.48
N LYS A 135 6.48 -26.09 -2.74
CA LYS A 135 6.76 -27.49 -3.09
C LYS A 135 8.06 -27.96 -2.42
N PHE A 136 9.08 -27.11 -2.34
CA PHE A 136 10.32 -27.39 -1.61
C PHE A 136 10.07 -27.57 -0.11
N THR A 137 9.26 -26.70 0.52
CA THR A 137 8.92 -26.82 1.95
C THR A 137 8.16 -28.11 2.25
N LYS A 138 7.10 -28.41 1.51
CA LYS A 138 6.33 -29.66 1.65
C LYS A 138 7.19 -30.91 1.43
N LYS A 139 8.14 -30.86 0.50
CA LYS A 139 9.07 -31.97 0.24
C LYS A 139 10.07 -32.17 1.38
N ALA A 140 10.52 -31.08 2.01
CA ALA A 140 11.39 -31.14 3.18
C ALA A 140 10.64 -31.67 4.41
N GLU A 141 9.39 -31.24 4.63
CA GLU A 141 8.52 -31.77 5.69
C GLU A 141 8.33 -33.28 5.55
N LYS A 142 8.06 -33.79 4.33
CA LYS A 142 7.96 -35.24 4.08
C LYS A 142 9.27 -36.00 4.37
N LYS A 143 10.42 -35.34 4.31
CA LYS A 143 11.73 -35.90 4.66
C LYS A 143 12.11 -35.68 6.14
N GLY A 144 11.22 -35.09 6.94
CA GLY A 144 11.50 -34.76 8.35
C GLY A 144 12.45 -33.58 8.54
N ILE A 145 12.74 -32.81 7.49
CA ILE A 145 13.63 -31.65 7.53
C ILE A 145 12.75 -30.40 7.68
N VAL A 146 12.76 -29.80 8.87
CA VAL A 146 12.03 -28.56 9.14
C VAL A 146 12.83 -27.38 8.56
N ILE A 147 12.25 -26.66 7.60
CA ILE A 147 12.87 -25.46 7.02
C ILE A 147 12.54 -24.24 7.88
N ALA A 148 13.59 -23.48 8.18
CA ALA A 148 13.49 -22.22 8.91
C ALA A 148 12.41 -21.30 8.33
N GLY A 149 11.47 -20.86 9.15
CA GLY A 149 10.45 -19.89 8.77
C GLY A 149 9.20 -20.45 8.09
N SER A 150 9.12 -21.75 7.76
CA SER A 150 7.86 -22.35 7.29
C SER A 150 6.87 -22.64 8.42
N GLN A 151 7.36 -22.92 9.63
CA GLN A 151 6.57 -23.33 10.80
C GLN A 151 6.60 -22.29 11.95
N GLY A 152 7.04 -21.06 11.69
CA GLY A 152 7.04 -19.97 12.69
C GLY A 152 8.06 -20.11 13.83
N THR A 153 8.74 -21.25 13.95
CA THR A 153 9.87 -21.46 14.86
C THR A 153 11.15 -20.93 14.21
N SER A 154 11.56 -19.71 14.59
CA SER A 154 12.80 -19.13 14.11
C SER A 154 13.99 -19.95 14.60
N ILE A 155 14.98 -20.23 13.73
CA ILE A 155 16.28 -20.83 14.10
C ILE A 155 17.01 -19.96 15.14
N PHE A 156 16.65 -18.68 15.24
CA PHE A 156 17.20 -17.72 16.20
C PHE A 156 16.25 -17.43 17.36
N LYS A 157 15.12 -18.14 17.51
CA LYS A 157 14.25 -17.97 18.67
C LYS A 157 15.03 -18.45 19.90
N THR A 158 15.19 -17.58 20.89
CA THR A 158 15.81 -17.95 22.17
C THR A 158 15.01 -19.10 22.77
N PRO A 159 15.60 -20.31 22.89
CA PRO A 159 14.92 -21.41 23.56
C PRO A 159 14.72 -21.03 25.03
N GLU A 160 13.60 -21.46 25.62
CA GLU A 160 13.23 -21.15 27.02
C GLU A 160 14.22 -21.76 28.05
N ASN A 161 15.18 -22.55 27.60
CA ASN A 161 16.15 -23.21 28.46
C ASN A 161 17.47 -22.40 28.49
N ALA A 162 17.80 -21.83 29.65
CA ALA A 162 18.90 -20.87 29.85
C ALA A 162 20.31 -21.38 29.48
N HIS A 163 20.48 -22.67 29.18
CA HIS A 163 21.72 -23.30 28.72
C HIS A 163 21.64 -23.90 27.31
N GLY A 164 20.59 -23.58 26.54
CA GLY A 164 20.33 -24.13 25.21
C GLY A 164 21.34 -23.66 24.16
N LYS A 165 22.23 -24.57 23.74
CA LYS A 165 23.23 -24.30 22.68
C LYS A 165 22.52 -24.19 21.32
N VAL A 166 22.46 -22.97 20.78
CA VAL A 166 21.93 -22.71 19.43
C VAL A 166 22.95 -23.18 18.37
N GLY A 167 22.53 -24.06 17.47
CA GLY A 167 23.37 -24.61 16.41
C GLY A 167 22.59 -25.56 15.51
N VAL A 168 23.12 -25.84 14.30
CA VAL A 168 22.54 -26.78 13.35
C VAL A 168 22.80 -28.21 13.85
N THR A 169 21.99 -28.68 14.79
CA THR A 169 22.24 -29.95 15.50
C THR A 169 21.66 -31.20 14.81
N ASN A 170 20.95 -31.06 13.69
CA ASN A 170 20.30 -32.21 13.02
C ASN A 170 20.93 -32.62 11.67
N SER A 171 22.10 -32.09 11.32
CA SER A 171 22.82 -32.44 10.08
C SER A 171 23.70 -33.70 10.22
N GLY A 172 23.67 -34.40 11.36
CA GLY A 172 24.52 -35.58 11.63
C GLY A 172 26.03 -35.28 11.71
N LYS A 173 26.45 -34.02 11.55
CA LYS A 173 27.82 -33.55 11.71
C LYS A 173 27.86 -32.65 12.94
N GLY A 174 28.59 -33.07 13.97
CA GLY A 174 28.79 -32.26 15.18
C GLY A 174 29.44 -30.92 14.85
N MET A 175 29.25 -29.94 15.74
CA MET A 175 29.91 -28.64 15.67
C MET A 175 31.42 -28.87 15.58
N THR A 176 32.03 -28.45 14.47
CA THR A 176 33.47 -28.63 14.26
C THR A 176 34.22 -27.83 15.31
N ALA A 177 35.06 -28.50 16.11
CA ALA A 177 35.96 -27.80 17.03
C ALA A 177 36.83 -26.84 16.22
N TYR A 178 36.89 -25.57 16.65
CA TYR A 178 37.81 -24.62 16.09
C TYR A 178 39.22 -25.11 16.44
N SER A 179 39.95 -25.65 15.46
CA SER A 179 41.37 -25.88 15.64
C SER A 179 42.04 -24.52 15.77
N ASP A 180 42.77 -24.32 16.85
CA ASP A 180 43.56 -23.11 17.02
C ASP A 180 44.40 -22.88 15.76
N ARG A 181 44.35 -21.66 15.21
CA ARG A 181 45.14 -21.30 14.03
C ARG A 181 46.60 -21.57 14.34
N VAL A 182 47.12 -22.67 13.81
CA VAL A 182 48.55 -22.98 13.87
C VAL A 182 49.27 -21.89 13.09
N LYS A 183 50.03 -21.05 13.80
CA LYS A 183 50.92 -20.09 13.16
C LYS A 183 51.99 -20.90 12.41
N HIS A 184 52.06 -20.75 11.09
CA HIS A 184 53.14 -21.31 10.30
C HIS A 184 54.47 -20.73 10.81
N LYS A 185 55.28 -21.58 11.43
CA LYS A 185 56.68 -21.28 11.71
C LYS A 185 57.46 -21.67 10.46
N TYR A 186 57.90 -20.68 9.70
CA TYR A 186 58.88 -20.91 8.65
C TYR A 186 60.23 -21.17 9.32
N ASN A 187 60.81 -22.34 9.07
CA ASN A 187 62.23 -22.55 9.34
C ASN A 187 63.03 -21.85 8.25
N ALA A 188 64.07 -21.10 8.64
CA ALA A 188 64.88 -20.32 7.72
C ALA A 188 65.67 -21.16 6.69
N GLU A 189 65.68 -22.49 6.84
CA GLU A 189 66.35 -23.45 5.96
C GLU A 189 65.59 -23.72 4.64
N ASP A 190 64.29 -23.40 4.54
CA ASP A 190 63.49 -23.60 3.31
C ASP A 190 63.56 -22.40 2.33
N ALA A 191 64.44 -21.42 2.59
CA ALA A 191 64.60 -20.21 1.78
C ALA A 191 65.99 -20.08 1.11
N SER A 192 66.72 -21.18 0.92
CA SER A 192 67.99 -21.23 0.16
C SER A 192 67.93 -22.16 -1.03
#